data_AF-A0A6S6SAT5-F1
#
_entry.id   AF-A0A6S6SAT5-F1
#
_cell.length_a   1.000
_cell.length_b   1.000
_cell.length_c   1.000
_cell.angle_alpha   90.00
_cell.angle_beta   90.00
_cell.angle_gamma   90.00
#
_symmetry.space_group_name_H-M   'P 1'
#
loop_
_entity.id
_entity.type
_entity.pdbx_description
1 polymer ?
#
loop_
_entity_poly.entity_id
_entity_poly.type
_entity_poly.pdbx_seq_one_letter_code
_entity_poly.pdbx_strand_id
1 'polypeptide(L)'
;MDCAFLELAEPSIETGIDRSIAGGAEEVVVMPYFLSPGRHVAEDVPGIVAKKQEEHPDIRIRLGTYLGAAPSMAELILDTVNADYCLCGKSQDACVHPVCLQS
;
A
#
# COMPACT_ATOMS: atom_id res chain seq x y z
N MET A 1 8.12 9.25 -7.89
CA MET A 1 6.99 8.53 -7.26
C MET A 1 5.73 9.10 -7.87
N ASP A 2 4.95 8.26 -8.54
CA ASP A 2 3.71 8.65 -9.22
C ASP A 2 2.59 7.73 -8.74
N CYS A 3 1.34 8.16 -8.85
CA CYS A 3 0.18 7.32 -8.54
C CYS A 3 -0.39 6.75 -9.84
N ALA A 4 -0.85 5.51 -9.77
CA ALA A 4 -1.53 4.84 -10.87
C ALA A 4 -2.61 3.92 -10.31
N PHE A 5 -3.66 3.73 -11.09
CA PHE A 5 -4.88 3.09 -10.64
C PHE A 5 -5.15 1.84 -11.47
N LEU A 6 -5.59 0.78 -10.79
CA LEU A 6 -5.99 -0.45 -11.47
C LEU A 6 -7.28 -0.23 -12.28
N GLU A 7 -8.23 0.50 -11.71
CA GLU A 7 -9.54 0.81 -12.31
C GLU A 7 -10.04 2.18 -11.83
N LEU A 8 -11.09 2.68 -12.49
CA LEU A 8 -11.93 3.83 -12.09
C LEU A 8 -11.25 5.22 -12.05
N ALA A 9 -9.94 5.29 -12.28
CA ALA A 9 -9.20 6.54 -12.33
C ALA A 9 -7.98 6.43 -13.26
N GLU A 10 -7.43 7.58 -13.62
CA GLU A 10 -6.24 7.71 -14.45
C GLU A 10 -5.11 8.36 -13.64
N PRO A 11 -3.83 8.04 -13.94
CA PRO A 11 -3.38 7.14 -15.01
C PRO A 11 -3.53 5.65 -14.65
N SER A 12 -3.72 4.79 -15.66
CA SER A 12 -3.60 3.33 -15.48
C SER A 12 -2.21 2.90 -14.98
N ILE A 13 -2.09 1.69 -14.42
CA ILE A 13 -0.80 1.12 -13.97
C ILE A 13 0.22 1.06 -15.12
N GLU A 14 -0.20 0.61 -16.29
CA GLU A 14 0.63 0.58 -17.50
C GLU A 14 1.16 1.97 -17.85
N THR A 15 0.27 2.97 -17.83
CA THR A 15 0.63 4.36 -18.12
C THR A 15 1.61 4.91 -17.10
N GLY A 16 1.42 4.61 -15.81
CA GLY A 16 2.35 5.02 -14.75
C GLY A 16 3.74 4.40 -14.90
N ILE A 17 3.80 3.12 -15.28
CA ILE A 17 5.06 2.43 -15.59
C ILE A 17 5.74 3.09 -16.79
N ASP A 18 5.03 3.28 -17.91
CA ASP A 18 5.59 3.87 -19.13
C ASP A 18 6.08 5.30 -18.91
N ARG A 19 5.36 6.10 -18.13
CA ARG A 19 5.81 7.45 -17.73
C ARG A 19 7.10 7.41 -16.92
N SER A 20 7.23 6.47 -16.00
CA SER A 20 8.44 6.31 -15.19
C SER A 20 9.64 5.96 -16.08
N ILE A 21 9.45 5.04 -17.03
CA ILE A 21 10.49 4.63 -17.99
C ILE A 21 10.86 5.80 -18.92
N ALA A 22 9.87 6.49 -19.49
CA ALA A 22 10.09 7.66 -20.34
C ALA A 22 10.80 8.80 -19.60
N GLY A 23 10.65 8.87 -18.26
CA GLY A 23 11.39 9.78 -17.39
C GLY A 23 12.85 9.36 -17.13
N GLY A 24 13.32 8.25 -17.70
CA GLY A 24 14.69 7.77 -17.58
C GLY A 24 14.91 6.77 -16.44
N ALA A 25 13.85 6.15 -15.89
CA ALA A 25 14.01 5.14 -14.85
C ALA A 25 14.61 3.84 -15.40
N GLU A 26 15.72 3.38 -14.80
CA GLU A 26 16.33 2.07 -15.06
C GLU A 26 15.66 0.94 -14.26
N GLU A 27 14.93 1.30 -13.19
CA GLU A 27 14.14 0.40 -12.38
C GLU A 27 12.82 1.07 -11.94
N VAL A 28 11.72 0.32 -12.03
CA VAL A 28 10.38 0.73 -11.60
C VAL A 28 9.87 -0.29 -10.58
N VAL A 29 9.49 0.19 -9.39
CA VAL A 29 8.87 -0.64 -8.34
C VAL A 29 7.41 -0.28 -8.20
N VAL A 30 6.53 -1.23 -8.50
CA VAL A 30 5.08 -1.10 -8.32
C VAL A 30 4.73 -1.62 -6.93
N MET A 31 4.26 -0.73 -6.05
CA MET A 31 3.80 -1.10 -4.70
C MET A 31 2.26 -1.04 -4.64
N PRO A 32 1.55 -2.17 -4.52
CA PRO A 32 0.10 -2.17 -4.46
C PRO A 32 -0.41 -1.53 -3.15
N TYR A 33 -1.23 -0.48 -3.26
CA TYR A 33 -1.86 0.18 -2.11
C TYR A 33 -3.17 -0.53 -1.71
N PHE A 34 -3.07 -1.80 -1.31
CA PHE A 34 -4.18 -2.62 -0.84
C PHE A 34 -3.94 -3.11 0.58
N LEU A 35 -4.99 -3.21 1.40
CA LEU A 35 -4.91 -3.70 2.79
C LEU A 35 -5.05 -5.23 2.91
N SER A 36 -5.55 -5.91 1.87
CA SER A 36 -5.84 -7.35 1.88
C SER A 36 -5.51 -7.99 0.52
N PRO A 37 -5.06 -9.25 0.48
CA PRO A 37 -4.81 -9.95 -0.77
C PRO A 37 -6.13 -10.41 -1.41
N GLY A 38 -6.75 -9.53 -2.19
CA GLY A 38 -7.84 -9.89 -3.10
C GLY A 38 -7.33 -10.31 -4.49
N ARG A 39 -8.25 -10.66 -5.39
CA ARG A 39 -7.93 -11.01 -6.80
C ARG A 39 -7.01 -10.00 -7.48
N HIS A 40 -7.24 -8.70 -7.26
CA HIS A 40 -6.42 -7.62 -7.81
C HIS A 40 -4.94 -7.69 -7.43
N VAL A 41 -4.65 -8.04 -6.17
CA VAL A 41 -3.27 -8.17 -5.68
C VAL A 41 -2.65 -9.48 -6.15
N ALA A 42 -3.45 -10.55 -6.22
CA ALA A 42 -2.96 -11.90 -6.51
C ALA A 42 -2.79 -12.19 -8.02
N GLU A 43 -3.57 -11.53 -8.89
CA GLU A 43 -3.65 -11.87 -10.31
C GLU A 43 -3.46 -10.65 -11.22
N ASP A 44 -4.29 -9.62 -11.05
CA ASP A 44 -4.39 -8.54 -12.04
C ASP A 44 -3.11 -7.68 -12.09
N VAL A 45 -2.65 -7.16 -10.95
CA VAL A 45 -1.43 -6.34 -10.87
C VAL A 45 -0.16 -7.13 -11.26
N PRO A 46 0.06 -8.37 -10.78
CA PRO A 46 1.14 -9.22 -11.28
C PRO A 46 1.12 -9.41 -12.80
N GLY A 47 -0.06 -9.63 -13.39
CA GLY A 47 -0.21 -9.78 -14.84
C GLY A 47 0.21 -8.52 -15.61
N ILE A 48 -0.21 -7.35 -15.13
CA ILE A 48 0.19 -6.06 -15.72
C ILE A 48 1.71 -5.87 -15.64
N VAL A 49 2.32 -6.10 -14.48
CA VAL A 49 3.76 -5.95 -14.28
C VAL A 49 4.54 -6.91 -15.17
N ALA A 50 4.12 -8.18 -15.27
CA ALA A 50 4.76 -9.17 -16.13
C ALA A 50 4.72 -8.75 -17.60
N LYS A 51 3.55 -8.31 -18.09
CA LYS A 51 3.40 -7.82 -19.47
C LYS A 51 4.31 -6.61 -19.75
N LYS A 52 4.36 -5.63 -18.84
CA LYS A 52 5.27 -4.48 -19.01
C LYS A 52 6.75 -4.88 -18.97
N GLN A 53 7.10 -5.88 -18.17
CA GLN A 53 8.46 -6.41 -18.14
C GLN A 53 8.85 -7.08 -19.47
N GLU A 54 7.91 -7.76 -20.13
CA GLU A 54 8.13 -8.33 -21.48
C GLU A 54 8.29 -7.23 -22.55
N GLU A 55 7.52 -6.14 -22.44
CA GLU A 55 7.60 -5.00 -23.37
C GLU A 55 8.89 -4.18 -23.22
N HIS A 56 9.49 -4.16 -22.00
CA HIS A 56 10.70 -3.41 -21.68
C HIS A 56 11.78 -4.32 -21.06
N PRO A 57 12.40 -5.22 -21.85
CA PRO A 57 13.31 -6.24 -21.33
C PRO A 57 14.60 -5.67 -20.70
N ASP A 58 15.00 -4.46 -21.09
CA ASP A 58 16.21 -3.80 -20.58
C ASP A 58 15.97 -3.01 -19.29
N ILE A 59 14.72 -2.84 -18.87
CA ILE A 59 14.33 -2.10 -17.66
C ILE A 59 13.87 -3.09 -16.59
N ARG A 60 14.29 -2.88 -15.33
CA ARG A 60 13.82 -3.73 -14.23
C ARG A 60 12.46 -3.24 -13.74
N ILE A 61 11.43 -4.07 -13.85
CA ILE A 61 10.10 -3.77 -13.34
C ILE A 61 9.75 -4.79 -12.26
N ARG A 62 9.63 -4.33 -11.02
CA ARG A 62 9.39 -5.18 -9.86
C ARG A 62 8.03 -4.91 -9.25
N LEU A 63 7.34 -5.99 -8.91
CA LEU A 63 6.19 -5.93 -8.02
C LEU A 63 6.68 -6.02 -6.57
N GLY A 64 6.41 -4.98 -5.78
CA GLY A 64 6.57 -4.99 -4.33
C GLY A 64 5.42 -5.70 -3.63
N THR A 65 5.53 -5.89 -2.32
CA THR A 65 4.42 -6.40 -1.52
C THR A 65 3.29 -5.36 -1.40
N TYR A 66 2.06 -5.83 -1.18
CA TYR A 66 0.94 -4.93 -0.92
C TYR A 66 1.03 -4.32 0.48
N LEU A 67 0.52 -3.10 0.65
CA LEU A 67 0.61 -2.33 1.90
C LEU A 67 0.16 -3.13 3.13
N GLY A 68 -0.93 -3.88 3.02
CA GLY A 68 -1.50 -4.70 4.10
C GLY A 68 -0.57 -5.79 4.63
N ALA A 69 0.43 -6.22 3.85
CA ALA A 69 1.44 -7.18 4.28
C ALA A 69 2.63 -6.54 5.01
N ALA A 70 2.62 -5.22 5.21
CA ALA A 70 3.65 -4.56 6.02
C ALA A 70 3.66 -5.14 7.44
N PRO A 71 4.81 -5.53 8.00
CA PRO A 71 4.89 -6.09 9.35
C PRO A 71 4.24 -5.21 10.43
N SER A 72 4.31 -3.89 10.26
CA SER A 72 3.73 -2.89 11.17
C SER A 72 2.24 -2.60 10.94
N MET A 73 1.60 -3.22 9.92
CA MET A 73 0.21 -2.91 9.59
C MET A 73 -0.75 -3.28 10.75
N ALA A 74 -0.52 -4.41 11.41
CA ALA A 74 -1.34 -4.82 12.54
C ALA A 74 -1.25 -3.82 13.70
N GLU A 75 -0.05 -3.35 14.03
CA GLU A 75 0.17 -2.33 15.06
C GLU A 75 -0.50 -1.01 14.68
N LEU A 76 -0.37 -0.57 13.42
CA LEU A 76 -1.02 0.65 12.94
C LEU A 76 -2.55 0.57 13.04
N ILE A 77 -3.14 -0.58 12.72
CA ILE A 77 -4.59 -0.80 12.87
C ILE A 77 -4.99 -0.72 14.35
N LEU A 78 -4.23 -1.35 15.25
CA LEU A 78 -4.49 -1.31 16.69
C LEU A 78 -4.38 0.13 17.23
N ASP A 79 -3.35 0.87 16.85
CA ASP A 79 -3.17 2.26 17.25
C ASP A 79 -4.32 3.13 16.75
N THR A 80 -4.78 2.89 15.51
CA THR A 80 -5.93 3.60 14.94
C THR A 80 -7.22 3.30 15.71
N VAL A 81 -7.47 2.04 16.09
CA VAL A 81 -8.63 1.68 16.93
C VAL A 81 -8.52 2.34 18.31
N ASN A 82 -7.34 2.36 18.91
CA ASN A 82 -7.12 2.93 20.24
C ASN A 82 -7.13 4.47 20.25
N ALA A 83 -6.93 5.10 19.09
CA ALA A 83 -7.05 6.56 18.93
C ALA A 83 -8.49 7.05 19.16
N ASP A 84 -9.50 6.20 18.95
CA ASP A 84 -10.91 6.59 19.10
C ASP A 84 -11.57 6.05 20.38
N TYR A 85 -10.92 5.13 21.12
CA TYR A 85 -11.49 4.47 22.30
C TYR A 85 -10.52 4.39 23.49
N CYS A 86 -10.90 4.90 24.67
CA CYS A 86 -10.21 4.59 25.93
C CYS A 86 -10.38 3.09 26.21
N LEU A 87 -9.29 2.33 26.09
CA LEU A 87 -9.18 0.98 26.62
C LEU A 87 -8.52 0.99 28.00
N CYS A 88 -8.96 1.91 28.86
CA CYS A 88 -8.74 1.80 30.28
C CYS A 88 -9.41 0.48 30.73
N GLY A 89 -8.62 -0.55 31.09
CA GLY A 89 -9.19 -1.68 31.83
C GLY A 89 -9.93 -1.18 33.09
N LYS A 90 -10.70 -2.04 33.77
CA LYS A 90 -11.57 -1.69 34.92
C LYS A 90 -10.91 -0.89 36.08
N SER A 91 -9.60 -0.66 36.08
CA SER A 91 -8.93 0.27 37.00
C SER A 91 -8.56 1.57 36.28
N GLN A 92 -9.22 2.67 36.66
CA GLN A 92 -9.00 4.02 36.12
C GLN A 92 -7.63 4.63 36.50
N ASP A 93 -6.86 3.97 37.38
CA ASP A 93 -5.67 4.58 38.01
C ASP A 93 -4.40 4.56 37.15
N ALA A 94 -4.45 4.09 35.90
CA ALA A 94 -3.28 4.04 35.02
C ALA A 94 -3.57 4.30 33.52
N CYS A 95 -4.67 4.97 33.15
CA CYS A 95 -4.79 5.37 31.73
C CYS A 95 -3.88 6.56 31.43
N VAL A 96 -2.79 6.30 30.70
CA VAL A 96 -1.85 7.32 30.19
C VAL A 96 -2.11 7.68 28.72
N HIS A 97 -3.19 7.17 28.12
CA HIS A 97 -3.49 7.44 26.71
C HIS A 97 -4.12 8.84 26.54
N PRO A 98 -3.67 9.68 25.59
CA PRO A 98 -4.15 11.07 25.43
C PRO A 98 -5.67 11.19 25.26
N VAL A 99 -6.30 10.19 24.64
CA VAL A 99 -7.76 10.12 24.39
C VAL A 99 -8.54 9.86 25.68
N CYS A 100 -7.95 9.18 26.68
CA CYS A 100 -8.56 8.97 28.00
C CYS A 100 -8.65 10.25 28.83
N LEU A 101 -7.83 11.27 28.54
CA LEU A 101 -7.68 12.47 29.36
C LEU A 101 -8.64 13.62 28.96
N GLN A 102 -9.49 13.39 27.96
CA GLN A 102 -10.38 14.41 27.38
C GLN A 102 -11.88 14.21 27.68
N SER A 103 -12.25 13.24 28.53
CA SER A 103 -13.65 12.95 28.92
C SER A 103 -13.97 13.38 30.35
#